data_AF-A0A1Z9T7G8-F1
#
_entry.id   AF-A0A1Z9T7G8-F1
#
_cell.length_a   1.000
_cell.length_b   1.000
_cell.length_c   1.000
_cell.angle_alpha   90.00
_cell.angle_beta   90.00
_cell.angle_gamma   90.00
#
_symmetry.space_group_name_H-M   'P 1'
#
loop_
_entity.id
_entity.type
_entity.pdbx_description
1 polymer ?
#
loop_
_entity_poly.entity_id
_entity_poly.type
_entity_poly.pdbx_seq_one_letter_code
_entity_poly.pdbx_strand_id
1 'polypeptide(L)'
;MDSTFMGVLAGLACIAKARPSLTFQLTHLSAKNEALLITLGVNRVLDYHLASETKAPLSHTAPQLELPIEADTKTTAQTSLEAHQQLADLTPENQVEFKSVIELLQADLDQLNGA
;
A
#
# COMPACT_ATOMS: atom_id res chain seq x y z
N MET A 1 7.39 10.16 1.96
CA MET A 1 6.52 9.68 3.06
C MET A 1 6.37 10.79 4.09
N ASP A 2 5.29 10.80 4.86
CA ASP A 2 5.02 11.76 5.94
C ASP A 2 5.15 11.13 7.34
N SER A 3 4.98 11.93 8.39
CA SER A 3 5.16 11.49 9.79
C SER A 3 4.18 10.40 10.21
N THR A 4 2.95 10.41 9.70
CA THR A 4 1.92 9.41 10.01
C THR A 4 2.31 8.06 9.42
N PHE A 5 2.73 8.03 8.15
CA PHE A 5 3.19 6.80 7.50
C PHE A 5 4.42 6.21 8.20
N MET A 6 5.35 7.06 8.65
CA MET A 6 6.53 6.64 9.42
C MET A 6 6.18 6.02 10.78
N GLY A 7 5.17 6.55 11.46
CA GLY A 7 4.67 5.97 12.71
C GLY A 7 4.13 4.55 12.51
N VAL A 8 3.40 4.32 11.42
CA VAL A 8 2.91 2.98 11.05
C VAL A 8 4.07 2.03 10.77
N LEU A 9 5.06 2.45 9.97
CA LEU A 9 6.23 1.61 9.69
C LEU A 9 6.99 1.24 10.97
N ALA A 10 7.20 2.19 11.88
CA ALA A 10 7.87 1.93 13.15
C ALA A 10 7.08 0.94 14.01
N GLY A 11 5.75 1.06 14.05
CA GLY A 11 4.87 0.12 14.73
C GLY A 11 4.96 -1.29 14.16
N LEU A 12 4.89 -1.43 12.83
CA LEU A 12 5.05 -2.71 12.14
C LEU A 12 6.42 -3.34 12.38
N ALA A 13 7.48 -2.51 12.35
CA ALA A 13 8.84 -2.96 12.64
C ALA A 13 8.98 -3.50 14.08
N CYS A 14 8.37 -2.85 15.06
CA CYS A 14 8.31 -3.35 16.44
C CYS A 14 7.55 -4.68 16.55
N ILE A 15 6.40 -4.80 15.86
CA ILE A 15 5.59 -6.03 15.83
C ILE A 15 6.38 -7.20 15.24
N ALA A 16 7.13 -6.95 14.16
CA ALA A 16 8.00 -7.93 13.53
C ALA A 16 9.17 -8.32 14.45
N LYS A 17 9.84 -7.34 15.07
CA LYS A 17 10.93 -7.61 16.03
C LYS A 17 10.49 -8.42 17.25
N ALA A 18 9.23 -8.26 17.69
CA ALA A 18 8.67 -9.04 18.78
C ALA A 18 8.33 -10.49 18.39
N ARG A 19 8.30 -10.83 17.10
CA ARG A 19 7.94 -12.15 16.58
C ARG A 19 9.07 -12.71 15.68
N PRO A 20 9.93 -13.62 16.19
CA PRO A 20 11.10 -14.12 15.44
C PRO A 20 10.79 -14.78 14.09
N SER A 21 9.54 -15.22 13.87
CA SER A 21 9.08 -15.83 12.62
C SER A 21 8.67 -14.82 11.55
N LEU A 22 8.64 -13.52 11.87
CA LEU A 22 8.28 -12.46 10.93
C LEU A 22 9.52 -11.65 10.57
N THR A 23 9.67 -11.39 9.28
CA THR A 23 10.68 -10.48 8.76
C THR A 23 9.96 -9.34 8.04
N PHE A 24 10.36 -8.11 8.36
CA PHE A 24 9.80 -6.91 7.75
C PHE A 24 10.93 -6.05 7.22
N GLN A 25 10.89 -5.77 5.92
CA GLN A 25 11.94 -5.04 5.23
C GLN A 25 11.34 -4.13 4.17
N LEU A 26 11.87 -2.91 4.05
CA LEU A 26 11.57 -2.02 2.92
C LEU A 26 12.55 -2.23 1.79
N THR A 27 12.07 -2.24 0.56
CA THR A 27 12.91 -2.41 -0.64
C THR A 27 12.66 -1.26 -1.60
N HIS A 28 13.61 -1.00 -2.51
CA HIS A 28 13.55 0.11 -3.46
C HIS A 28 13.33 1.49 -2.81
N LEU A 29 13.94 1.73 -1.66
CA LEU A 29 13.81 3.00 -0.97
C LEU A 29 14.58 4.11 -1.71
N SER A 30 13.95 5.27 -1.89
CA SER A 30 14.62 6.45 -2.44
C SER A 30 15.49 7.14 -1.38
N ALA A 31 16.57 7.81 -1.80
CA ALA A 31 17.46 8.55 -0.90
C ALA A 31 16.73 9.61 -0.07
N LYS A 32 15.71 10.27 -0.64
CA LYS A 32 14.85 11.22 0.07
C LYS A 32 14.14 10.55 1.26
N ASN A 33 13.61 9.35 1.05
CA ASN A 33 12.88 8.62 2.07
C ASN A 33 13.82 7.99 3.10
N GLU A 34 15.03 7.60 2.71
CA GLU A 34 16.07 7.18 3.64
C GLU A 34 16.42 8.30 4.63
N ALA A 35 16.67 9.51 4.14
CA ALA A 35 16.99 10.66 5.01
C ALA A 35 15.89 10.90 6.05
N LEU A 36 14.62 10.67 5.68
CA LEU A 36 13.48 10.76 6.60
C LEU A 36 13.50 9.66 7.67
N LEU A 37 13.77 8.41 7.28
CA LEU A 37 13.91 7.29 8.24
C LEU A 37 15.03 7.53 9.24
N ILE A 38 16.16 8.08 8.77
CA ILE A 38 17.32 8.41 9.62
C ILE A 38 16.98 9.54 10.58
N THR A 39 16.37 10.63 10.07
CA THR A 39 16.02 11.81 10.87
C THR A 39 15.09 11.45 12.03
N LEU A 40 14.16 10.52 11.80
CA LEU A 40 13.21 10.06 12.81
C LEU A 40 13.73 8.87 13.65
N GLY A 41 14.90 8.32 13.34
CA GLY A 41 15.48 7.17 14.02
C GLY A 41 14.79 5.82 13.71
N VAL A 42 13.86 5.79 12.76
CA VAL A 42 13.12 4.58 12.35
C VAL A 42 14.07 3.57 11.68
N ASN A 43 15.14 4.04 11.06
CA ASN A 43 16.21 3.22 10.49
C ASN A 43 16.88 2.27 11.51
N ARG A 44 16.70 2.49 12.82
CA ARG A 44 17.22 1.60 13.88
C ARG A 44 16.33 0.39 14.15
N VAL A 45 15.04 0.50 13.81
CA VAL A 45 14.05 -0.54 14.06
C VAL A 45 13.65 -1.29 12.80
N LEU A 46 13.93 -0.71 11.63
CA LEU A 46 13.46 -1.18 10.34
C LEU A 46 14.64 -1.50 9.42
N ASP A 47 14.66 -2.71 8.86
CA ASP A 47 15.60 -3.07 7.82
C ASP A 47 15.12 -2.51 6.48
N TYR A 48 16.04 -1.95 5.67
CA TYR A 48 15.70 -1.40 4.37
C TYR A 48 16.83 -1.56 3.35
N HIS A 49 16.46 -1.53 2.07
CA HIS A 49 17.37 -1.51 0.92
C HIS A 49 17.07 -0.32 0.03
N LEU A 50 18.12 0.41 -0.33
CA LEU A 50 18.02 1.51 -1.29
C LEU A 50 17.77 0.99 -2.71
N ALA A 51 17.08 1.79 -3.52
CA ALA A 51 16.90 1.49 -4.94
C ALA A 51 18.23 1.39 -5.72
N SER A 52 19.31 1.99 -5.20
CA SER A 52 20.65 1.91 -5.78
C SER A 52 21.44 0.66 -5.34
N GLU A 53 20.98 -0.07 -4.33
CA GLU A 53 21.67 -1.27 -3.86
C GLU A 53 21.39 -2.45 -4.78
N THR A 54 22.45 -3.07 -5.30
CA THR A 54 22.36 -4.28 -6.14
C THR A 54 22.06 -5.54 -5.33
N LYS A 55 21.96 -5.43 -3.99
CA LYS A 55 21.66 -6.56 -3.11
C LYS A 55 20.17 -6.90 -3.28
N ALA A 56 19.90 -8.09 -3.81
CA ALA A 56 18.55 -8.59 -3.91
C ALA A 56 17.90 -8.56 -2.50
N PRO A 57 16.68 -8.03 -2.35
CA PRO A 57 15.94 -8.16 -1.10
C PRO A 57 15.77 -9.64 -0.77
N LEU A 58 15.58 -9.94 0.52
CA LEU A 58 15.49 -11.30 1.10
C LEU A 58 15.11 -12.35 0.05
N SER A 59 16.00 -13.31 -0.22
CA SER A 59 15.80 -14.42 -1.16
C SER A 59 14.74 -15.43 -0.70
N HIS A 60 13.62 -14.94 -0.17
CA HIS A 60 12.39 -15.68 -0.16
C HIS A 60 11.83 -15.56 -1.58
N THR A 61 12.22 -16.49 -2.44
CA THR A 61 11.40 -16.97 -3.54
C THR A 61 10.12 -17.57 -2.98
N ALA A 62 9.31 -16.76 -2.27
CA ALA A 62 7.89 -16.93 -2.40
C ALA A 62 7.64 -16.79 -3.91
N PRO A 63 6.94 -17.74 -4.57
CA PRO A 63 6.51 -17.49 -5.93
C PRO A 63 5.84 -16.12 -5.88
N GLN A 64 6.40 -15.17 -6.63
CA GLN A 64 5.71 -13.92 -6.89
C GLN A 64 4.34 -14.39 -7.34
N LEU A 65 3.31 -14.08 -6.57
CA LEU A 65 1.95 -14.40 -6.94
C LEU A 65 1.70 -13.53 -8.16
N GLU A 66 2.08 -14.05 -9.33
CA GLU A 66 1.59 -13.58 -10.61
C GLU A 66 0.11 -13.95 -10.58
N LEU A 67 -0.66 -13.13 -9.87
CA LEU A 67 -2.08 -13.09 -10.03
C LEU A 67 -2.28 -12.85 -11.52
N PRO A 68 -2.95 -13.76 -12.25
CA PRO A 68 -3.31 -13.50 -13.63
C PRO A 68 -4.00 -12.15 -13.63
N ILE A 69 -3.38 -11.15 -14.25
CA ILE A 69 -4.05 -9.90 -14.54
C ILE A 69 -4.97 -10.20 -15.73
N GLU A 70 -5.94 -11.08 -15.53
CA GLU A 70 -7.20 -11.01 -16.26
C GLU A 70 -7.99 -9.88 -15.59
N ALA A 71 -7.46 -8.66 -15.69
CA ALA A 71 -8.19 -7.47 -15.33
C ALA A 71 -9.22 -7.26 -16.43
N ASP A 72 -10.33 -8.00 -16.36
CA ASP A 72 -11.56 -7.49 -16.94
C ASP A 72 -11.76 -6.10 -16.37
N THR A 73 -11.66 -5.10 -17.24
CA THR A 73 -11.70 -3.67 -16.87
C THR A 73 -12.99 -3.36 -16.12
N LYS A 74 -14.08 -4.07 -16.46
CA LYS A 74 -15.35 -4.00 -15.76
C LYS A 74 -15.27 -4.60 -14.35
N THR A 75 -14.80 -5.84 -14.20
CA THR A 75 -14.61 -6.48 -12.88
C THR A 75 -13.70 -5.65 -11.96
N THR A 76 -12.65 -5.04 -12.53
CA THR A 76 -11.73 -4.16 -11.81
C THR A 76 -12.42 -2.88 -11.35
N ALA A 77 -13.18 -2.23 -12.24
CA ALA A 77 -13.95 -1.04 -11.89
C ALA A 77 -15.04 -1.33 -10.85
N GLN A 78 -15.69 -2.49 -10.90
CA GLN A 78 -16.67 -2.96 -9.90
C GLN A 78 -16.02 -3.16 -8.53
N THR A 79 -14.90 -3.88 -8.48
CA THR A 79 -14.16 -4.13 -7.24
C THR A 79 -13.66 -2.82 -6.61
N SER A 80 -13.19 -1.88 -7.45
CA SER A 80 -12.77 -0.56 -7.00
C SER A 80 -13.93 0.25 -6.40
N LEU A 81 -15.11 0.24 -7.05
CA LEU A 81 -16.30 0.91 -6.54
C LEU A 81 -16.72 0.34 -5.17
N GLU A 82 -16.81 -0.99 -5.05
CA GLU A 82 -17.19 -1.65 -3.79
C GLU A 82 -16.22 -1.32 -2.65
N ALA A 83 -14.92 -1.33 -2.90
CA ALA A 83 -13.92 -1.00 -1.89
C ALA A 83 -14.07 0.44 -1.38
N HIS A 84 -14.31 1.41 -2.27
CA HIS A 84 -14.49 2.80 -1.88
C HIS A 84 -15.82 3.05 -1.15
N GLN A 85 -16.89 2.34 -1.52
CA GLN A 85 -18.17 2.36 -0.79
C GLN A 85 -18.01 1.83 0.63
N GLN A 86 -17.32 0.69 0.80
CA GLN A 86 -17.04 0.15 2.13
C GLN A 86 -16.24 1.14 2.99
N LEU A 87 -15.23 1.81 2.42
CA LEU A 87 -14.47 2.84 3.14
C LEU A 87 -15.33 4.05 3.51
N ALA A 88 -16.24 4.48 2.62
CA ALA A 88 -17.20 5.55 2.88
C ALA A 88 -18.16 5.19 4.04
N ASP A 89 -18.58 3.93 4.14
CA ASP A 89 -19.53 3.47 5.15
C ASP A 89 -18.92 3.29 6.56
N LEU A 90 -17.58 3.28 6.68
CA LEU A 90 -16.93 3.10 8.00
C LEU A 90 -17.16 4.28 8.95
N THR A 91 -17.22 5.51 8.44
CA THR A 91 -17.42 6.72 9.25
C THR A 91 -18.21 7.79 8.49
N PRO A 92 -19.01 8.62 9.17
CA PRO A 92 -19.76 9.72 8.51
C PRO A 92 -18.85 10.72 7.77
N GLU A 93 -17.64 10.95 8.27
CA GLU A 93 -16.65 11.82 7.65
C GLU A 93 -16.18 11.27 6.30
N ASN A 94 -15.95 9.95 6.22
CA ASN A 94 -15.54 9.28 4.99
C ASN A 94 -16.61 9.40 3.89
N GLN A 95 -17.89 9.44 4.23
CA GLN A 95 -18.95 9.62 3.22
C GLN A 95 -18.77 10.91 2.42
N VAL A 96 -18.31 11.99 3.06
CA VAL A 96 -18.09 13.28 2.39
C VAL A 96 -16.83 13.23 1.53
N GLU A 97 -15.74 12.67 2.08
CA GLU A 97 -14.44 12.60 1.40
C GLU A 97 -14.46 11.69 0.16
N PHE A 98 -15.16 10.54 0.23
CA PHE A 98 -15.18 9.55 -0.85
C PHE A 98 -16.28 9.77 -1.89
N LYS A 99 -17.24 10.67 -1.64
CA LYS A 99 -18.40 10.91 -2.52
C LYS A 99 -18.00 11.11 -3.99
N SER A 100 -17.08 12.04 -4.26
CA SER A 100 -16.67 12.39 -5.62
C SER A 100 -16.00 11.22 -6.36
N VAL A 101 -15.26 10.38 -5.63
CA VAL A 101 -14.57 9.21 -6.20
C VAL A 101 -15.57 8.09 -6.53
N ILE A 102 -16.55 7.88 -5.64
CA ILE A 102 -17.63 6.90 -5.87
C ILE A 102 -18.48 7.32 -7.08
N GLU A 103 -18.84 8.60 -7.20
CA GLU A 103 -19.59 9.12 -8.35
C GLU A 103 -18.83 8.94 -9.68
N LEU A 104 -17.52 9.19 -9.68
CA LEU A 104 -16.66 8.96 -10.84
C LEU A 104 -16.60 7.48 -11.24
N LEU A 105 -16.34 6.58 -10.28
CA LEU A 105 -16.25 5.14 -10.53
C LEU A 105 -17.59 4.55 -11.01
N GLN A 106 -18.71 5.07 -10.51
CA GLN A 106 -20.04 4.68 -10.98
C GLN A 106 -20.26 5.11 -12.43
N ALA A 107 -19.89 6.33 -12.79
CA ALA A 107 -20.00 6.83 -14.17
C ALA A 107 -19.13 6.03 -15.15
N ASP A 108 -17.91 5.67 -14.74
CA ASP A 108 -17.00 4.84 -15.53
C ASP A 108 -17.58 3.42 -15.76
N LEU A 109 -18.22 2.85 -14.74
CA LEU A 109 -18.91 1.55 -14.86
C LEU A 109 -20.13 1.61 -15.76
N ASP A 110 -20.91 2.69 -15.69
CA ASP A 110 -22.09 2.87 -16.54
C ASP A 110 -21.67 3.00 -18.01
N GLN A 111 -20.55 3.67 -18.30
CA GLN A 111 -19.97 3.72 -19.64
C GLN A 111 -19.49 2.35 -20.13
N LEU A 112 -18.85 1.56 -19.27
CA LEU A 112 -18.42 0.19 -19.59
C LEU A 112 -19.59 -0.79 -19.77
N ASN A 113 -20.76 -0.51 -19.19
CA ASN A 113 -21.97 -1.31 -19.36
C ASN A 113 -22.78 -0.92 -20.61
N GLY A 114 -22.58 0.28 -21.14
CA GLY A 114 -23.26 0.80 -22.33
C GLY A 114 -22.50 0.64 -23.65
N ALA A 115 -21.25 0.15 -23.60
CA ALA A 115 -20.40 -0.18 -24.74
C ALA A 115 -20.45 -1.68 -25.07
#